data_AF-A0A354YBP6-F1
#
_entry.id   AF-A0A354YBP6-F1
#
_cell.length_a   1.000
_cell.length_b   1.000
_cell.length_c   1.000
_cell.angle_alpha   90.00
_cell.angle_beta   90.00
_cell.angle_gamma   90.00
#
_symmetry.space_group_name_H-M   'P 1'
#
loop_
_entity.id
_entity.type
_entity.pdbx_description
1 polymer ?
#
loop_
_entity_poly.entity_id
_entity_poly.type
_entity_poly.pdbx_seq_one_letter_code
_entity_poly.pdbx_strand_id
1 'polypeptide(L)' 'AGARPQGVVLTKLDETGRFGSALSVVVDHQLPITWVTDGQRVPDDLHRANAASLVLRLEDLRRAADKPCTPEHNHAVA' A
#
# COMPACT_ATOMS: atom_id res chain seq x y z
N ALA A 1 -31.14 -3.37 3.20
CA ALA A 1 -30.45 -3.84 1.98
C ALA A 1 -28.94 -3.66 2.19
N GLY A 2 -28.12 -4.65 1.83
CA GLY A 2 -26.66 -4.54 1.95
C GLY A 2 -26.06 -3.67 0.85
N ALA A 3 -24.91 -3.05 1.11
CA ALA A 3 -24.17 -2.31 0.09
C ALA A 3 -23.65 -3.26 -1.00
N ARG A 4 -23.59 -2.79 -2.25
CA ARG A 4 -23.00 -3.48 -3.40
C ARG A 4 -21.90 -2.61 -4.01
N PRO A 5 -20.68 -2.62 -3.46
CA PRO A 5 -19.58 -1.81 -3.99
C PRO A 5 -19.22 -2.28 -5.39
N GLN A 6 -18.80 -1.33 -6.24
CA GLN A 6 -18.38 -1.59 -7.62
C GLN A 6 -16.87 -1.48 -7.81
N GLY A 7 -16.13 -1.07 -6.77
CA GLY A 7 -14.69 -0.89 -6.83
C GLY A 7 -14.11 -0.39 -5.52
N VAL A 8 -12.79 -0.28 -5.50
CA VAL A 8 -12.00 0.11 -4.33
C VAL A 8 -11.13 1.32 -4.67
N VAL A 9 -10.97 2.19 -3.68
CA VAL A 9 -9.93 3.23 -3.64
C VAL A 9 -8.97 2.87 -2.52
N LEU A 10 -7.71 2.64 -2.86
CA LEU A 10 -6.67 2.42 -1.84
C LEU A 10 -6.07 3.76 -1.46
N THR A 11 -6.11 4.12 -0.19
CA THR A 11 -5.57 5.41 0.27
C THR A 11 -4.32 5.22 1.12
N LYS A 12 -3.58 6.32 1.33
CA LYS A 12 -2.42 6.38 2.25
C LYS A 12 -1.33 5.37 1.91
N LEU A 13 -1.09 5.12 0.62
CA LEU A 13 -0.07 4.15 0.22
C LEU A 13 1.35 4.59 0.60
N ASP A 14 1.59 5.89 0.75
CA ASP A 14 2.81 6.51 1.25
C ASP A 14 3.08 6.24 2.74
N GLU A 15 2.02 6.09 3.54
CA GLU A 15 2.10 5.75 4.97
C GLU A 15 2.12 4.23 5.20
N THR A 16 1.90 3.42 4.15
CA THR A 16 1.67 1.98 4.27
C THR A 16 2.93 1.17 3.98
N GLY A 17 3.51 0.58 5.02
CA GLY A 17 4.68 -0.30 4.88
C GLY A 17 4.38 -1.67 4.25
N ARG A 18 3.12 -2.13 4.27
CA ARG A 18 2.65 -3.38 3.62
C ARG A 18 1.17 -3.25 3.30
N PHE A 19 0.76 -3.52 2.06
CA PHE A 19 -0.66 -3.48 1.65
C PHE A 19 -1.18 -4.81 1.06
N GLY A 20 -0.48 -5.92 1.31
CA GLY A 20 -0.88 -7.25 0.83
C GLY A 20 -2.24 -7.71 1.38
N SER A 21 -2.59 -7.36 2.62
CA SER A 21 -3.91 -7.68 3.20
C SER A 21 -5.04 -6.94 2.49
N ALA A 22 -4.84 -5.67 2.15
CA ALA A 22 -5.81 -4.90 1.36
C ALA A 22 -6.00 -5.53 -0.04
N LEU A 23 -4.91 -5.97 -0.68
CA LEU A 23 -4.99 -6.69 -1.96
C LEU A 23 -5.73 -8.02 -1.83
N SER A 24 -5.53 -8.78 -0.75
CA SER A 24 -6.27 -10.03 -0.51
C SER A 24 -7.77 -9.77 -0.53
N VAL A 25 -8.25 -8.77 0.23
CA VAL A 25 -9.67 -8.39 0.27
C VAL A 25 -10.19 -8.01 -1.12
N VAL A 26 -9.43 -7.21 -1.87
CA VAL A 26 -9.79 -6.81 -3.25
C VAL A 26 -9.97 -8.03 -4.15
N VAL A 27 -9.04 -8.98 -4.08
CA VAL A 27 -9.04 -10.21 -4.88
C VAL A 27 -10.20 -11.13 -4.46
N ASP A 28 -10.38 -11.35 -3.16
CA ASP A 28 -11.41 -12.23 -2.60
C ASP A 28 -12.82 -11.76 -2.96
N HIS A 29 -13.03 -10.44 -3.00
CA HIS A 29 -14.30 -9.83 -3.38
C HIS A 29 -14.43 -9.49 -4.87
N GLN A 30 -13.41 -9.77 -5.68
CA GLN A 30 -13.37 -9.49 -7.12
C GLN A 30 -13.73 -8.03 -7.47
N LEU A 31 -13.30 -7.07 -6.64
CA LEU A 31 -13.55 -5.66 -6.86
C LEU A 31 -12.39 -5.01 -7.62
N PRO A 32 -12.64 -4.18 -8.65
CA PRO A 32 -11.58 -3.45 -9.32
C PRO A 32 -11.03 -2.34 -8.41
N ILE A 33 -9.70 -2.21 -8.34
CA ILE A 33 -9.08 -1.01 -7.78
C ILE A 33 -9.16 0.08 -8.85
N THR A 34 -9.82 1.18 -8.54
CA THR A 34 -10.09 2.26 -9.51
C THR A 34 -9.18 3.47 -9.33
N TRP A 35 -8.78 3.72 -8.09
CA TRP A 35 -7.92 4.83 -7.69
C TRP A 35 -6.99 4.43 -6.56
N VAL A 36 -5.89 5.17 -6.47
CA VAL A 36 -4.96 5.10 -5.36
C VAL A 36 -4.60 6.50 -4.88
N THR A 37 -4.25 6.65 -3.60
CA THR A 37 -3.66 7.88 -3.07
C THR A 37 -2.35 7.60 -2.36
N ASP A 38 -1.37 8.47 -2.55
CA ASP A 38 -0.03 8.37 -1.98
C ASP A 38 0.49 9.71 -1.45
N GLY A 39 -0.42 10.55 -0.97
CA GLY A 39 -0.13 11.82 -0.34
C GLY A 39 -1.41 12.53 0.08
N GLN A 40 -1.28 13.81 0.44
CA GLN A 40 -2.33 14.62 1.08
C GLN A 40 -2.99 15.65 0.15
N ARG A 41 -2.44 15.88 -1.05
CA ARG A 41 -2.87 16.95 -1.96
C ARG A 41 -3.77 16.39 -3.07
N VAL A 42 -4.83 17.13 -3.38
CA VAL A 42 -5.72 16.88 -4.52
C VAL A 42 -5.58 18.05 -5.48
N PRO A 43 -5.36 17.81 -6.79
CA PRO A 43 -5.40 16.51 -7.47
C PRO A 43 -4.07 15.72 -7.46
N ASP A 44 -2.98 16.33 -6.98
CA ASP A 44 -1.61 15.85 -7.23
C ASP A 44 -1.33 14.42 -6.77
N ASP A 45 -1.91 13.99 -5.64
CA ASP A 45 -1.63 12.70 -5.01
C ASP A 45 -2.80 11.69 -5.19
N LEU A 46 -3.73 11.95 -6.12
CA LEU A 46 -4.85 11.07 -6.48
C LEU A 46 -4.68 10.49 -7.89
N HIS A 47 -4.41 9.19 -7.99
CA HIS A 47 -4.03 8.55 -9.24
C HIS A 47 -4.99 7.44 -9.67
N ARG A 48 -5.14 7.24 -10.99
CA ARG A 48 -5.77 6.02 -11.50
C ARG A 48 -4.93 4.82 -11.10
N ALA A 49 -5.60 3.77 -10.63
CA ALA A 49 -4.90 2.55 -10.25
C ALA A 49 -4.21 1.92 -11.46
N ASN A 50 -2.93 1.58 -11.30
CA ASN A 50 -2.15 0.86 -12.30
C ASN A 50 -1.64 -0.45 -11.67
N ALA A 51 -2.00 -1.58 -12.26
CA ALA A 51 -1.67 -2.89 -11.72
C ALA A 51 -0.16 -3.12 -11.65
N ALA A 52 0.60 -2.74 -12.68
CA ALA A 52 2.05 -2.90 -12.70
C ALA A 52 2.72 -2.05 -11.60
N SER A 53 2.29 -0.80 -11.42
CA SER A 53 2.81 0.07 -10.36
C SER A 53 2.53 -0.49 -8.96
N LEU A 54 1.34 -1.06 -8.73
CA LEU A 54 0.99 -1.68 -7.45
C LEU A 54 1.82 -2.94 -7.18
N VAL A 55 2.05 -3.78 -8.19
CA VAL A 55 2.88 -5.00 -8.04
C VAL A 55 4.33 -4.64 -7.76
N LEU A 56 4.89 -3.66 -8.48
CA LEU A 56 6.26 -3.19 -8.23
C LEU A 56 6.41 -2.62 -6.82
N ARG A 57 5.47 -1.76 -6.39
CA ARG A 57 5.49 -1.21 -5.03
C ARG A 57 5.36 -2.31 -3.96
N LEU A 58 4.53 -3.33 -4.19
CA LEU A 58 4.39 -4.46 -3.28
C LEU A 58 5.72 -5.23 -3.13
N GLU A 59 6.41 -5.48 -4.24
CA GLU A 59 7.71 -6.15 -4.26
C GLU A 59 8.80 -5.32 -3.55
N ASP A 60 8.82 -4.00 -3.76
CA ASP A 60 9.75 -3.10 -3.07
C ASP A 60 9.53 -3.11 -1.55
N LEU A 61 8.28 -3.05 -1.10
CA LEU A 61 7.93 -3.15 0.32
C LEU A 61 8.29 -4.52 0.91
N ARG A 62 8.10 -5.61 0.15
CA ARG A 62 8.50 -6.95 0.57
C ARG A 62 10.01 -7.05 0.78
N ARG A 63 10.80 -6.56 -0.17
CA ARG A 63 12.27 -6.55 -0.07
C ARG A 63 12.75 -5.69 1.09
N ALA A 64 12.14 -4.53 1.30
CA ALA A 64 12.46 -3.66 2.44
C ALA A 64 12.18 -4.35 3.78
N ALA A 65 11.12 -5.15 3.85
CA ALA A 65 10.78 -5.95 5.03
C ALA A 65 11.72 -7.14 5.28
N ASP A 66 12.30 -7.72 4.22
CA ASP A 66 13.25 -8.84 4.31
C ASP A 66 14.67 -8.39 4.69
N LYS A 67 14.96 -7.07 4.63
CA LYS A 67 16.26 -6.53 5.01
C LYS A 67 16.47 -6.67 6.53
N PRO A 68 17.54 -7.33 7.01
CA PRO A 68 17.77 -7.49 8.44
C PRO A 68 17.94 -6.12 9.11
N CYS A 69 17.12 -5.84 10.12
CA CYS A 69 17.32 -4.69 11.01
C CYS A 69 18.72 -4.82 11.60
N THR A 70 19.64 -3.96 11.16
CA THR A 70 20.96 -3.88 11.77
C THR A 70 20.75 -3.12 13.07
N PRO A 71 20.86 -3.74 14.26
CA PRO A 71 20.68 -3.01 15.50
C PRO A 71 21.76 -1.93 15.58
N GLU A 72 21.32 -0.70 15.78
CA GLU A 72 22.17 0.48 15.88
C GLU A 72 22.91 0.38 17.23
N HIS A 73 24.19 -0.01 17.20
CA HIS A 73 25.00 -0.25 18.41
C HIS A 73 25.45 1.04 19.14
N ASN A 74 24.81 2.18 18.92
CA ASN A 74 25.31 3.49 19.39
C ASN A 74 24.40 4.20 20.41
N HIS A 75 23.80 3.48 21.35
CA HIS A 75 23.09 4.10 22.50
C HIS A 75 23.34 3.39 23.85
N ALA A 76 24.54 2.84 24.08
CA ALA A 76 24.96 2.35 25.39
C ALA A 76 26.21 3.09 25.87
N VAL A 77 26.06 4.39 26.14
CA VAL A 77 27.01 5.12 27.00
C VAL A 77 26.20 6.05 27.91
N ALA A 78 25.98 5.60 29.14
CA ALA A 78 25.68 6.40 30.32
C ALA A 78 26.22 5.64 31.54
#